data_AF-A0A2W4IJP5-F1
#
_entry.id   AF-A0A2W4IJP5-F1
#
_cell.length_a   1.000
_cell.length_b   1.000
_cell.length_c   1.000
_cell.angle_alpha   90.00
_cell.angle_beta   90.00
_cell.angle_gamma   90.00
#
_symmetry.space_group_name_H-M   'P 1'
#
loop_
_entity.id
_entity.type
_entity.pdbx_description
1 polymer ?
#
loop_
_entity_poly.entity_id
_entity_poly.type
_entity_poly.pdbx_seq_one_letter_code
_entity_poly.pdbx_strand_id
1 'polypeptide(L)'
;MTKHSPLGLLFLGRLESEKGFDLIFDFINQYPNKELPFELYVFGTGSYEKGLMQLAERFKEIHFFGRKPLSEVERYLENIDYCLMPSRFLETFGLSAINVLKRGIPVVGYQKGGLTPFIPDAYAIEQCEGSTDLAKFTTMLLKLQAEKKEQKAEFYTQLAASSKAIAQNYTKKRRGEHFKSLFPEQKGKTIVMVSDFINKIGGIETYIHDVKALLEAEGYQVKLFGSFCPKGRLGKLKKLLGIGFGSFNLWQAIRFFFFIKKEKPDLIWYHSMLRRNGWLPLAFTRSCKAEKRMMYHDFGYFTPYPHQLNTTAEIKMPLRLKYYLQMAKTKSLLRKFFISGKYLTLHLLKIQLKKQISRHLVPSEFMVPIVEQSFELQKGKTEAFNHFLQSSE
;
A
#
# COMPACT_ATOMS: atom_id res chain seq x y z
N MET A 1 -28.99 33.50 10.47
CA MET A 1 -27.80 32.65 10.71
C MET A 1 -27.61 31.77 9.49
N THR A 2 -26.48 31.89 8.78
CA THR A 2 -26.12 30.93 7.71
C THR A 2 -25.82 29.59 8.35
N LYS A 3 -26.62 28.56 8.01
CA LYS A 3 -26.44 27.21 8.53
C LYS A 3 -25.22 26.60 7.83
N HIS A 4 -24.05 26.65 8.48
CA HIS A 4 -22.83 26.01 7.96
C HIS A 4 -23.11 24.52 7.72
N SER A 5 -22.59 23.98 6.61
CA SER A 5 -22.65 22.54 6.37
C SER A 5 -21.89 21.80 7.47
N PRO A 6 -22.34 20.59 7.87
CA PRO A 6 -21.59 19.76 8.81
C PRO A 6 -20.19 19.45 8.25
N LEU A 7 -19.26 19.13 9.15
CA LEU A 7 -17.90 18.72 8.80
C LEU A 7 -17.95 17.41 7.99
N GLY A 8 -17.41 17.41 6.77
CA GLY A 8 -17.38 16.25 5.89
C GLY A 8 -16.09 15.42 6.05
N LEU A 9 -16.22 14.15 6.43
CA LEU A 9 -15.10 13.25 6.67
C LEU A 9 -15.15 12.02 5.77
N LEU A 10 -14.03 11.66 5.16
CA LEU A 10 -13.89 10.49 4.29
C LEU A 10 -12.95 9.45 4.91
N PHE A 11 -13.35 8.18 4.93
CA PHE A 11 -12.43 7.04 5.12
C PHE A 11 -12.41 6.15 3.88
N LEU A 12 -11.22 5.94 3.30
CA LEU A 12 -11.00 5.12 2.10
C LEU A 12 -9.92 4.05 2.34
N GLY A 13 -10.34 2.84 2.71
CA GLY A 13 -9.38 1.79 3.09
C GLY A 13 -9.99 0.42 3.42
N ARG A 14 -9.21 -0.42 4.09
CA ARG A 14 -9.73 -1.65 4.72
C ARG A 14 -10.27 -1.28 6.10
N LEU A 15 -11.45 -1.81 6.46
CA LEU A 15 -12.09 -1.55 7.75
C LEU A 15 -11.47 -2.46 8.82
N GLU A 16 -10.23 -2.15 9.20
CA GLU A 16 -9.38 -2.99 10.07
C GLU A 16 -8.58 -2.12 11.03
N SER A 17 -8.21 -2.66 12.19
CA SER A 17 -7.55 -1.91 13.26
C SER A 17 -6.12 -1.47 12.91
N GLU A 18 -5.39 -2.18 12.04
CA GLU A 18 -4.09 -1.68 11.58
C GLU A 18 -4.21 -0.40 10.73
N LYS A 19 -5.39 -0.13 10.15
CA LYS A 19 -5.73 1.10 9.44
C LYS A 19 -6.33 2.19 10.35
N GLY A 20 -6.40 1.93 11.66
CA GLY A 20 -6.95 2.85 12.65
C GLY A 20 -8.47 3.02 12.56
N PHE A 21 -9.18 2.12 11.87
CA PHE A 21 -10.64 2.21 11.76
C PHE A 21 -11.34 1.99 13.11
N ASP A 22 -10.67 1.29 14.03
CA ASP A 22 -11.08 1.17 15.43
C ASP A 22 -11.13 2.52 16.14
N LEU A 23 -10.19 3.45 15.87
CA LEU A 23 -10.22 4.80 16.46
C LEU A 23 -11.45 5.59 16.01
N ILE A 24 -11.84 5.46 14.74
CA ILE A 24 -13.07 6.06 14.19
C ILE A 24 -14.30 5.44 14.85
N PHE A 25 -14.34 4.10 14.95
CA PHE A 25 -15.43 3.34 15.55
C PHE A 25 -15.62 3.68 17.04
N ASP A 26 -14.54 3.69 17.82
CA ASP A 26 -14.55 3.95 19.25
C ASP A 26 -14.85 5.43 19.57
N PHE A 27 -14.44 6.37 18.68
CA PHE A 27 -14.82 7.78 18.76
C PHE A 27 -16.32 7.98 18.57
N ILE A 28 -16.92 7.36 17.55
CA ILE A 28 -18.37 7.47 17.31
C ILE A 28 -19.18 6.86 18.46
N ASN A 29 -18.73 5.73 19.03
CA ASN A 29 -19.41 5.09 20.16
C ASN A 29 -19.45 5.95 21.44
N GLN A 30 -18.54 6.93 21.60
CA GLN A 30 -18.56 7.85 22.74
C GLN A 30 -19.70 8.87 22.68
N TYR A 31 -20.33 9.10 21.52
CA TYR A 31 -21.46 10.01 21.43
C TYR A 31 -22.70 9.39 22.11
N PRO A 32 -23.32 10.05 23.10
CA PRO A 32 -24.51 9.52 23.79
C PRO A 32 -25.80 9.72 22.97
N ASN A 33 -25.85 10.78 22.16
CA ASN A 33 -27.03 11.17 21.39
C ASN A 33 -27.17 10.32 20.10
N LYS A 34 -28.14 10.68 19.24
CA LYS A 34 -28.37 10.10 17.90
C LYS A 34 -28.01 11.04 16.75
N GLU A 35 -27.24 12.09 17.03
CA GLU A 35 -26.75 13.04 16.01
C GLU A 35 -25.25 13.24 16.19
N LEU A 36 -24.53 13.30 15.07
CA LEU A 36 -23.09 13.58 15.02
C LEU A 36 -22.87 15.00 14.50
N PRO A 37 -21.82 15.72 14.98
CA PRO A 37 -21.48 17.05 14.48
C PRO A 37 -20.73 17.03 13.13
N PHE A 38 -20.68 15.88 12.45
CA PHE A 38 -19.97 15.63 11.21
C PHE A 38 -20.67 14.54 10.39
N GLU A 39 -20.49 14.56 9.08
CA GLU A 39 -20.89 13.51 8.13
C GLU A 39 -19.68 12.61 7.87
N LEU A 40 -19.85 11.29 7.92
CA LEU A 40 -18.78 10.32 7.69
C LEU A 40 -19.09 9.40 6.51
N TYR A 41 -18.29 9.51 5.45
CA TYR A 41 -18.39 8.71 4.23
C TYR A 41 -17.34 7.60 4.26
N VAL A 42 -17.78 6.34 4.27
CA VAL A 42 -16.89 5.17 4.43
C VAL A 42 -16.91 4.27 3.19
N PHE A 43 -15.74 4.14 2.57
CA PHE A 43 -15.49 3.26 1.44
C PHE A 43 -14.45 2.20 1.82
N GLY A 44 -14.90 0.95 1.93
CA GLY A 44 -14.05 -0.13 2.38
C GLY A 44 -14.77 -1.46 2.63
N THR A 45 -13.97 -2.46 2.99
CA THR A 45 -14.40 -3.78 3.48
C THR A 45 -13.39 -4.24 4.53
N GLY A 46 -13.81 -4.99 5.55
CA GLY A 46 -12.98 -5.47 6.66
C GLY A 46 -13.77 -6.01 7.85
N SER A 47 -13.08 -6.33 8.94
CA SER A 47 -13.71 -6.89 10.16
C SER A 47 -14.78 -5.97 10.79
N TYR A 48 -14.66 -4.66 10.65
CA TYR A 48 -15.57 -3.68 11.26
C TYR A 48 -16.88 -3.43 10.49
N GLU A 49 -17.11 -4.07 9.33
CA GLU A 49 -18.32 -3.86 8.50
C GLU A 49 -19.63 -3.97 9.30
N LYS A 50 -19.79 -5.02 10.11
CA LYS A 50 -21.02 -5.25 10.88
C LYS A 50 -21.29 -4.18 11.93
N GLY A 51 -20.25 -3.74 12.63
CA GLY A 51 -20.37 -2.67 13.62
C GLY A 51 -20.69 -1.34 12.95
N LEU A 52 -20.07 -1.06 11.80
CA LEU A 52 -20.34 0.16 11.04
C LEU A 52 -21.79 0.22 10.54
N MET A 53 -22.38 -0.89 10.11
CA MET A 53 -23.80 -0.95 9.76
C MET A 53 -24.71 -0.61 10.95
N GLN A 54 -24.42 -1.14 12.15
CA GLN A 54 -25.16 -0.81 13.37
C GLN A 54 -25.00 0.66 13.78
N LEU A 55 -23.82 1.26 13.53
CA LEU A 55 -23.64 2.69 13.74
C LEU A 55 -24.43 3.54 12.72
N ALA A 56 -24.51 3.12 11.46
CA ALA A 56 -25.32 3.80 10.43
C ALA A 56 -26.84 3.68 10.66
N GLU A 57 -27.31 2.61 11.31
CA GLU A 57 -28.69 2.50 11.80
C GLU A 57 -28.98 3.47 12.97
N ARG A 58 -27.94 3.83 13.75
CA ARG A 58 -28.05 4.73 14.91
C ARG A 58 -27.86 6.21 14.54
N PHE A 59 -26.99 6.50 13.58
CA PHE A 59 -26.56 7.84 13.18
C PHE A 59 -26.75 8.01 11.68
N LYS A 60 -27.67 8.90 11.29
CA LYS A 60 -28.00 9.22 9.88
C LYS A 60 -26.82 9.84 9.12
N GLU A 61 -25.84 10.36 9.84
CA GLU A 61 -24.65 11.04 9.32
C GLU A 61 -23.54 10.05 8.89
N ILE A 62 -23.75 8.73 9.01
CA ILE A 62 -22.78 7.70 8.63
C ILE A 62 -23.20 7.02 7.33
N HIS A 63 -22.45 7.28 6.26
CA HIS A 63 -22.70 6.78 4.92
C HIS A 63 -21.72 5.66 4.57
N PHE A 64 -22.16 4.41 4.69
CA PHE A 64 -21.33 3.24 4.36
C PHE A 64 -21.64 2.67 2.97
N PHE A 65 -20.66 2.70 2.06
CA PHE A 65 -20.83 2.31 0.65
C PHE A 65 -20.20 0.96 0.28
N GLY A 66 -19.55 0.28 1.23
CA GLY A 66 -18.72 -0.89 0.93
C GLY A 66 -17.50 -0.54 0.07
N ARG A 67 -16.94 -1.54 -0.63
CA ARG A 67 -15.80 -1.33 -1.54
C ARG A 67 -16.26 -0.90 -2.93
N LYS A 68 -15.98 0.36 -3.29
CA LYS A 68 -16.31 0.98 -4.58
C LYS A 68 -15.06 1.28 -5.43
N PRO A 69 -15.19 1.43 -6.77
CA PRO A 69 -14.14 2.00 -7.62
C PRO A 69 -13.95 3.50 -7.31
N LEU A 70 -12.78 4.06 -7.64
CA LEU A 70 -12.48 5.48 -7.36
C LEU A 70 -13.47 6.43 -8.03
N SER A 71 -13.93 6.13 -9.24
CA SER A 71 -14.94 6.93 -9.98
C SER A 71 -16.32 6.98 -9.29
N GLU A 72 -16.65 6.03 -8.40
CA GLU A 72 -17.83 6.14 -7.54
C GLU A 72 -17.54 6.97 -6.27
N VAL A 73 -16.34 6.84 -5.68
CA VAL A 73 -15.90 7.67 -4.54
C VAL A 73 -15.89 9.16 -4.94
N GLU A 74 -15.45 9.46 -6.16
CA GLU A 74 -15.36 10.81 -6.71
C GLU A 74 -16.67 11.60 -6.69
N ARG A 75 -17.82 10.92 -6.72
CA ARG A 75 -19.16 11.53 -6.67
C ARG A 75 -19.51 12.17 -5.33
N TYR A 76 -18.79 11.82 -4.27
CA TYR A 76 -19.06 12.30 -2.92
C TYR A 76 -18.08 13.36 -2.44
N LEU A 77 -17.01 13.61 -3.19
CA LEU A 77 -15.87 14.43 -2.73
C LEU A 77 -16.19 15.91 -2.53
N GLU A 78 -17.25 16.42 -3.14
CA GLU A 78 -17.76 17.79 -2.87
C GLU A 78 -18.29 17.96 -1.44
N ASN A 79 -18.67 16.86 -0.78
CA ASN A 79 -19.18 16.83 0.59
C ASN A 79 -18.07 16.49 1.62
N ILE A 80 -16.80 16.48 1.22
CA ILE A 80 -15.66 16.07 2.06
C ILE A 80 -14.72 17.24 2.30
N ASP A 81 -14.51 17.60 3.57
CA ASP A 81 -13.50 18.56 3.98
C ASP A 81 -12.13 17.88 4.24
N TYR A 82 -12.12 16.67 4.84
CA TYR A 82 -10.87 15.95 5.17
C TYR A 82 -10.98 14.43 4.93
N CYS A 83 -9.86 13.80 4.57
CA CYS A 83 -9.74 12.34 4.51
C CYS A 83 -9.00 11.80 5.74
N LEU A 84 -9.69 10.97 6.52
CA LEU A 84 -9.14 10.26 7.68
C LEU A 84 -8.32 9.05 7.23
N MET A 85 -7.03 9.07 7.52
CA MET A 85 -6.10 7.95 7.36
C MET A 85 -5.29 7.70 8.65
N PRO A 86 -5.94 7.34 9.78
CA PRO A 86 -5.29 7.08 11.08
C PRO A 86 -4.51 5.74 11.11
N SER A 87 -3.85 5.35 10.01
CA SER A 87 -3.11 4.08 9.91
C SER A 87 -2.00 4.02 10.95
N ARG A 88 -2.13 3.08 11.90
CA ARG A 88 -1.07 2.82 12.90
C ARG A 88 0.06 1.99 12.32
N PHE A 89 -0.25 1.13 11.34
CA PHE A 89 0.70 0.40 10.51
C PHE A 89 1.50 1.33 9.60
N LEU A 90 2.79 1.02 9.47
CA LEU A 90 3.77 1.66 8.60
C LEU A 90 3.44 1.44 7.12
N GLU A 91 2.84 2.44 6.47
CA GLU A 91 2.51 2.35 5.03
C GLU A 91 3.78 2.34 4.17
N THR A 92 3.77 1.56 3.08
CA THR A 92 4.87 1.55 2.10
C THR A 92 4.82 2.71 1.10
N PHE A 93 3.62 3.23 0.81
CA PHE A 93 3.44 4.44 -0.02
C PHE A 93 2.27 5.31 0.40
N GLY A 94 1.09 4.73 0.70
CA GLY A 94 -0.13 5.53 0.96
C GLY A 94 -0.94 5.86 -0.31
N LEU A 95 -1.20 4.87 -1.16
CA LEU A 95 -1.94 5.03 -2.42
C LEU A 95 -3.32 5.73 -2.30
N SER A 96 -4.04 5.56 -1.19
CA SER A 96 -5.32 6.27 -0.97
C SER A 96 -5.12 7.77 -0.77
N ALA A 97 -4.08 8.17 -0.03
CA ALA A 97 -3.77 9.57 0.29
C ALA A 97 -3.55 10.39 -0.99
N ILE A 98 -2.71 9.88 -1.91
CA ILE A 98 -2.43 10.59 -3.16
C ILE A 98 -3.67 10.72 -4.08
N ASN A 99 -4.65 9.83 -3.98
CA ASN A 99 -5.89 9.94 -4.76
C ASN A 99 -6.81 11.06 -4.24
N VAL A 100 -6.87 11.29 -2.92
CA VAL A 100 -7.67 12.38 -2.33
C VAL A 100 -6.95 13.74 -2.40
N LEU A 101 -5.62 13.77 -2.21
CA LEU A 101 -4.82 14.99 -2.34
C LEU A 101 -4.93 15.62 -3.74
N LYS A 102 -4.97 14.82 -4.80
CA LYS A 102 -5.22 15.28 -6.19
C LYS A 102 -6.52 16.05 -6.35
N ARG A 103 -7.52 15.75 -5.52
CA ARG A 103 -8.85 16.38 -5.56
C ARG A 103 -8.89 17.65 -4.71
N GLY A 104 -7.84 17.92 -3.93
CA GLY A 104 -7.76 19.04 -2.99
C GLY A 104 -8.24 18.70 -1.59
N ILE A 105 -8.39 17.41 -1.27
CA ILE A 105 -8.81 16.99 0.07
C ILE A 105 -7.55 16.69 0.89
N PRO A 106 -7.32 17.41 2.01
CA PRO A 106 -6.23 17.15 2.94
C PRO A 106 -6.36 15.78 3.60
N VAL A 107 -5.23 15.20 3.98
CA VAL A 107 -5.17 13.92 4.70
C VAL A 107 -4.82 14.18 6.15
N VAL A 108 -5.63 13.60 7.05
CA VAL A 108 -5.47 13.65 8.51
C VAL A 108 -5.11 12.25 8.97
N GLY A 109 -4.01 12.08 9.69
CA GLY A 109 -3.51 10.75 10.00
C GLY A 109 -2.24 10.75 10.83
N TYR A 110 -1.58 9.61 10.95
CA TYR A 110 -0.22 9.54 11.49
C TYR A 110 0.80 9.68 10.36
N GLN A 111 1.86 10.47 10.54
CA GLN A 111 2.96 10.69 9.60
C GLN A 111 3.91 9.47 9.54
N LYS A 112 3.37 8.29 9.24
CA LYS A 112 4.09 7.00 9.25
C LYS A 112 4.46 6.51 7.85
N GLY A 113 5.75 6.38 7.60
CA GLY A 113 6.29 5.75 6.40
C GLY A 113 5.92 6.52 5.14
N GLY A 114 5.22 5.88 4.21
CA GLY A 114 4.78 6.52 2.97
C GLY A 114 3.79 7.67 3.17
N LEU A 115 3.11 7.74 4.32
CA LEU A 115 2.17 8.84 4.62
C LEU A 115 2.86 10.13 5.10
N THR A 116 4.12 10.07 5.56
CA THR A 116 4.85 11.24 6.08
C THR A 116 4.82 12.45 5.12
N PRO A 117 5.14 12.35 3.81
CA PRO A 117 5.07 13.48 2.88
C PRO A 117 3.65 13.91 2.48
N PHE A 118 2.60 13.22 2.95
CA PHE A 118 1.20 13.43 2.53
C PHE A 118 0.33 14.10 3.59
N ILE A 119 0.80 14.16 4.83
CA ILE A 119 0.08 14.69 6.00
C ILE A 119 0.86 15.90 6.51
N PRO A 120 0.36 17.13 6.34
CA PRO A 120 0.95 18.32 6.96
C PRO A 120 0.93 18.21 8.49
N ASP A 121 1.90 18.82 9.17
CA ASP A 121 2.04 18.78 10.64
C ASP A 121 0.74 19.17 11.37
N ALA A 122 0.04 20.19 10.88
CA ALA A 122 -1.26 20.63 11.40
C ALA A 122 -2.34 19.53 11.42
N TYR A 123 -2.17 18.44 10.66
CA TYR A 123 -3.10 17.31 10.54
C TYR A 123 -2.48 15.96 10.95
N ALA A 124 -1.32 16.00 11.61
CA ALA A 124 -0.62 14.86 12.18
C ALA A 124 -1.16 14.51 13.59
N ILE A 125 -1.83 13.37 13.72
CA ILE A 125 -2.51 12.95 14.97
C ILE A 125 -1.50 12.75 16.12
N GLU A 126 -0.26 12.34 15.82
CA GLU A 126 0.78 12.18 16.85
C GLU A 126 1.14 13.49 17.56
N GLN A 127 0.91 14.65 16.93
CA GLN A 127 1.19 15.98 17.49
C GLN A 127 0.08 16.47 18.42
N CYS A 128 -1.09 15.83 18.43
CA CYS A 128 -2.17 16.17 19.36
C CYS A 128 -1.88 15.71 20.79
N GLU A 129 -2.42 16.46 21.74
CA GLU A 129 -2.45 16.09 23.15
C GLU A 129 -3.34 14.85 23.39
N GLY A 130 -2.91 13.98 24.29
CA GLY A 130 -3.60 12.74 24.65
C GLY A 130 -2.62 11.63 25.02
N SER A 131 -2.94 10.86 26.07
CA SER A 131 -2.14 9.74 26.55
C SER A 131 -2.33 8.44 25.76
N THR A 132 -3.37 8.37 24.92
CA THR A 132 -3.72 7.20 24.10
C THR A 132 -3.97 7.62 22.64
N ASP A 133 -3.84 6.67 21.70
CA ASP A 133 -4.18 6.91 20.28
C ASP A 133 -5.60 7.46 20.11
N LEU A 134 -6.56 6.95 20.90
CA LEU A 134 -7.95 7.40 20.87
C LEU A 134 -8.10 8.82 21.41
N ALA A 135 -7.41 9.18 22.51
CA ALA A 135 -7.42 10.55 23.02
C ALA A 135 -6.85 11.54 22.00
N LYS A 136 -5.71 11.21 21.38
CA LYS A 136 -5.11 12.05 20.32
C LYS A 136 -6.01 12.19 19.09
N PHE A 137 -6.65 11.09 18.68
CA PHE A 137 -7.62 11.08 17.59
C PHE A 137 -8.84 11.96 17.93
N THR A 138 -9.40 11.85 19.13
CA THR A 138 -10.47 12.72 19.63
C THR A 138 -10.05 14.20 19.60
N THR A 139 -8.86 14.55 20.11
CA THR A 139 -8.33 15.93 20.07
C THR A 139 -8.24 16.46 18.64
N MET A 140 -7.75 15.65 17.69
CA MET A 140 -7.72 16.02 16.27
C MET A 140 -9.13 16.24 15.71
N LEU A 141 -10.09 15.34 15.98
CA LEU A 141 -11.45 15.46 15.47
C LEU A 141 -12.20 16.67 16.04
N LEU A 142 -11.96 17.02 17.32
CA LEU A 142 -12.47 18.25 17.93
C LEU A 142 -11.86 19.51 17.28
N LYS A 143 -10.55 19.49 16.98
CA LYS A 143 -9.90 20.57 16.22
C LYS A 143 -10.56 20.77 14.86
N LEU A 144 -10.78 19.71 14.07
CA LEU A 144 -11.42 19.82 12.75
C LEU A 144 -12.87 20.36 12.84
N GLN A 145 -13.59 20.03 13.91
CA GLN A 145 -14.94 20.58 14.17
C GLN A 145 -14.92 22.07 14.52
N ALA A 146 -13.89 22.56 15.21
CA ALA A 146 -13.68 24.00 15.43
C ALA A 146 -13.30 24.70 14.12
N GLU A 147 -12.34 24.12 13.39
CA GLU A 147 -11.86 24.62 12.09
C GLU A 147 -13.03 24.84 11.10
N LYS A 148 -13.97 23.89 11.00
CA LYS A 148 -15.17 23.99 10.15
C LYS A 148 -16.15 25.12 10.56
N LYS A 149 -16.19 25.49 11.84
CA LYS A 149 -17.06 26.55 12.38
C LYS A 149 -16.43 27.93 12.25
N GLU A 150 -15.12 28.02 12.42
CA GLU A 150 -14.37 29.27 12.56
C GLU A 150 -13.75 29.75 11.25
N GLN A 151 -13.31 28.83 10.39
CA GLN A 151 -12.59 29.17 9.16
C GLN A 151 -13.52 29.56 8.01
N LYS A 152 -13.03 30.48 7.17
CA LYS A 152 -13.72 30.96 5.96
C LYS A 152 -13.43 30.05 4.76
N ALA A 153 -14.24 30.16 3.71
CA ALA A 153 -14.05 29.39 2.47
C ALA A 153 -12.66 29.59 1.82
N GLU A 154 -12.01 30.74 2.04
CA GLU A 154 -10.65 30.99 1.57
C GLU A 154 -9.62 30.04 2.19
N PHE A 155 -9.72 29.75 3.49
CA PHE A 155 -8.84 28.79 4.18
C PHE A 155 -8.93 27.40 3.53
N TYR A 156 -10.15 26.91 3.27
CA TYR A 156 -10.37 25.66 2.56
C TYR A 156 -9.84 25.67 1.12
N THR A 157 -9.90 26.83 0.45
CA THR A 157 -9.33 27.02 -0.89
C THR A 157 -7.80 26.91 -0.87
N GLN A 158 -7.13 27.54 0.10
CA GLN A 158 -5.68 27.46 0.30
C GLN A 158 -5.22 26.04 0.72
N LEU A 159 -6.00 25.37 1.56
CA LEU A 159 -5.78 23.99 2.00
C LEU A 159 -5.92 23.00 0.83
N ALA A 160 -6.89 23.22 -0.05
CA ALA A 160 -7.07 22.44 -1.26
C ALA A 160 -5.96 22.68 -2.29
N ALA A 161 -5.47 23.92 -2.42
CA ALA A 161 -4.31 24.24 -3.26
C ALA A 161 -3.04 23.55 -2.74
N SER A 162 -2.79 23.60 -1.44
CA SER A 162 -1.67 22.91 -0.78
C SER A 162 -1.72 21.39 -0.99
N SER A 163 -2.91 20.79 -0.81
CA SER A 163 -3.13 19.36 -1.05
C SER A 163 -2.85 18.95 -2.50
N LYS A 164 -3.28 19.77 -3.47
CA LYS A 164 -2.99 19.58 -4.90
C LYS A 164 -1.50 19.76 -5.21
N ALA A 165 -0.80 20.69 -4.55
CA ALA A 165 0.63 20.91 -4.72
C ALA A 165 1.46 19.69 -4.27
N ILE A 166 1.12 19.08 -3.12
CA ILE A 166 1.70 17.79 -2.71
C ILE A 166 1.47 16.74 -3.81
N ALA A 167 0.24 16.66 -4.34
CA ALA A 167 -0.11 15.69 -5.36
C ALA A 167 0.56 15.89 -6.73
N GLN A 168 0.93 17.12 -7.09
CA GLN A 168 1.66 17.42 -8.33
C GLN A 168 3.06 16.79 -8.37
N ASN A 169 3.64 16.49 -7.20
CA ASN A 169 4.89 15.73 -7.12
C ASN A 169 4.76 14.27 -7.60
N TYR A 170 3.53 13.76 -7.71
CA TYR A 170 3.20 12.38 -8.05
C TYR A 170 2.19 12.35 -9.21
N THR A 171 2.59 12.86 -10.38
CA THR A 171 1.76 12.86 -11.60
C THR A 171 2.10 11.68 -12.52
N LYS A 172 1.19 11.32 -13.43
CA LYS A 172 1.49 10.35 -14.52
C LYS A 172 2.70 10.81 -15.34
N LYS A 173 2.80 12.13 -15.62
CA LYS A 173 3.94 12.75 -16.31
C LYS A 173 5.26 12.54 -15.57
N ARG A 174 5.34 12.90 -14.27
CA ARG A 174 6.57 12.68 -13.47
C ARG A 174 6.94 11.20 -13.33
N ARG A 175 5.96 10.27 -13.29
CA ARG A 175 6.29 8.82 -13.40
C ARG A 175 6.88 8.48 -14.77
N GLY A 176 6.33 9.00 -15.87
CA GLY A 176 6.88 8.80 -17.21
C GLY A 176 8.32 9.30 -17.32
N GLU A 177 8.60 10.48 -16.76
CA GLU A 177 9.95 11.08 -16.69
C GLU A 177 10.91 10.22 -15.85
N HIS A 178 10.49 9.78 -14.66
CA HIS A 178 11.29 8.88 -13.81
C HIS A 178 11.44 7.48 -14.44
N PHE A 179 10.48 7.01 -15.24
CA PHE A 179 10.67 5.81 -16.03
C PHE A 179 11.71 6.00 -17.12
N LYS A 180 11.69 7.12 -17.84
CA LYS A 180 12.70 7.44 -18.85
C LYS A 180 14.10 7.53 -18.24
N SER A 181 14.27 8.12 -17.06
CA SER A 181 15.58 8.15 -16.39
C SER A 181 16.08 6.75 -15.98
N LEU A 182 15.18 5.83 -15.60
CA LEU A 182 15.53 4.44 -15.31
C LEU A 182 15.68 3.55 -16.55
N PHE A 183 15.15 3.97 -17.70
CA PHE A 183 15.07 3.20 -18.95
C PHE A 183 15.45 4.05 -20.19
N PRO A 184 16.64 4.70 -20.24
CA PRO A 184 16.90 5.80 -21.18
C PRO A 184 17.00 5.46 -22.68
N GLU A 185 17.18 4.18 -23.08
CA GLU A 185 17.42 3.78 -24.48
C GLU A 185 16.67 2.50 -24.88
N GLN A 186 15.33 2.52 -24.99
CA GLN A 186 14.57 1.26 -24.94
C GLN A 186 13.32 1.12 -25.85
N LYS A 187 13.13 1.96 -26.87
CA LYS A 187 12.03 1.76 -27.83
C LYS A 187 12.15 0.38 -28.52
N GLY A 188 11.06 -0.39 -28.52
CA GLY A 188 11.02 -1.75 -29.07
C GLY A 188 11.53 -2.87 -28.14
N LYS A 189 12.12 -2.55 -26.97
CA LYS A 189 12.56 -3.56 -26.00
C LYS A 189 11.38 -4.26 -25.33
N THR A 190 11.58 -5.53 -24.99
CA THR A 190 10.57 -6.38 -24.34
C THR A 190 10.78 -6.43 -22.83
N ILE A 191 9.77 -5.98 -22.08
CA ILE A 191 9.74 -6.00 -20.62
C ILE A 191 8.78 -7.08 -20.14
N VAL A 192 9.26 -8.02 -19.32
CA VAL A 192 8.42 -9.00 -18.62
C VAL A 192 8.23 -8.56 -17.16
N MET A 193 7.04 -8.09 -16.82
CA MET A 193 6.67 -7.76 -15.44
C MET A 193 6.13 -8.99 -14.72
N VAL A 194 6.70 -9.32 -13.56
CA VAL A 194 6.43 -10.56 -12.81
C VAL A 194 5.74 -10.25 -11.48
N SER A 195 4.57 -10.83 -11.26
CA SER A 195 3.81 -10.72 -10.02
C SER A 195 3.17 -12.06 -9.64
N ASP A 196 2.88 -12.29 -8.35
CA ASP A 196 2.12 -13.44 -7.87
C ASP A 196 0.73 -13.50 -8.55
N PHE A 197 0.14 -12.32 -8.79
CA PHE A 197 -1.16 -12.16 -9.45
C PHE A 197 -1.15 -11.05 -10.51
N ILE A 198 -1.90 -11.24 -11.60
CA ILE A 198 -1.96 -10.32 -12.76
C ILE A 198 -3.37 -9.81 -13.12
N ASN A 199 -4.40 -10.15 -12.35
CA ASN A 199 -5.76 -9.63 -12.57
C ASN A 199 -6.03 -8.36 -11.76
N LYS A 200 -6.61 -7.31 -12.37
CA LYS A 200 -7.00 -6.05 -11.70
C LYS A 200 -7.92 -6.34 -10.50
N ILE A 201 -7.38 -6.34 -9.28
CA ILE A 201 -8.12 -6.57 -8.01
C ILE A 201 -7.97 -5.44 -6.98
N GLY A 202 -7.15 -4.44 -7.28
CA GLY A 202 -6.73 -3.36 -6.37
C GLY A 202 -5.21 -3.38 -6.13
N GLY A 203 -4.70 -2.31 -5.51
CA GLY A 203 -3.31 -2.24 -5.03
C GLY A 203 -2.24 -2.46 -6.12
N ILE A 204 -1.27 -3.32 -5.80
CA ILE A 204 -0.14 -3.68 -6.69
C ILE A 204 -0.61 -4.31 -8.01
N GLU A 205 -1.66 -5.14 -7.98
CA GLU A 205 -2.20 -5.74 -9.19
C GLU A 205 -2.88 -4.73 -10.11
N THR A 206 -3.30 -3.55 -9.62
CA THR A 206 -3.72 -2.44 -10.49
C THR A 206 -2.49 -1.68 -11.02
N TYR A 207 -1.54 -1.34 -10.13
CA TYR A 207 -0.30 -0.64 -10.46
C TYR A 207 0.47 -1.26 -11.64
N ILE A 208 0.59 -2.59 -11.70
CA ILE A 208 1.30 -3.24 -12.82
C ILE A 208 0.61 -3.07 -14.18
N HIS A 209 -0.71 -2.89 -14.22
CA HIS A 209 -1.44 -2.54 -15.46
C HIS A 209 -1.26 -1.07 -15.82
N ASP A 210 -1.28 -0.17 -14.83
CA ASP A 210 -1.02 1.26 -15.04
C ASP A 210 0.39 1.50 -15.61
N VAL A 211 1.38 0.77 -15.08
CA VAL A 211 2.77 0.81 -15.53
C VAL A 211 2.92 0.17 -16.91
N LYS A 212 2.24 -0.96 -17.17
CA LYS A 212 2.18 -1.57 -18.51
C LYS A 212 1.69 -0.56 -19.55
N ALA A 213 0.54 0.08 -19.31
CA ALA A 213 -0.04 1.03 -20.25
C ALA A 213 0.87 2.25 -20.51
N LEU A 214 1.54 2.77 -19.48
CA LEU A 214 2.51 3.87 -19.63
C LEU A 214 3.74 3.45 -20.43
N LEU A 215 4.30 2.27 -20.18
CA LEU A 215 5.45 1.76 -20.93
C LEU A 215 5.08 1.42 -22.38
N GLU A 216 3.89 0.87 -22.64
CA GLU A 216 3.43 0.63 -24.02
C GLU A 216 3.22 1.94 -24.79
N ALA A 217 2.70 3.00 -24.15
CA ALA A 217 2.60 4.33 -24.75
C ALA A 217 3.97 4.94 -25.12
N GLU A 218 5.03 4.57 -24.39
CA GLU A 218 6.43 4.97 -24.68
C GLU A 218 7.13 4.01 -25.67
N GLY A 219 6.41 3.04 -26.25
CA GLY A 219 6.90 2.17 -27.33
C GLY A 219 7.62 0.89 -26.87
N TYR A 220 7.38 0.43 -25.65
CA TYR A 220 7.91 -0.84 -25.12
C TYR A 220 6.93 -1.99 -25.36
N GLN A 221 7.45 -3.21 -25.54
CA GLN A 221 6.60 -4.42 -25.55
C GLN A 221 6.48 -4.98 -24.13
N VAL A 222 5.36 -4.75 -23.45
CA VAL A 222 5.18 -5.18 -22.06
C VAL A 222 4.35 -6.45 -21.94
N LYS A 223 4.92 -7.48 -21.32
CA LYS A 223 4.28 -8.77 -21.06
C LYS A 223 4.11 -8.97 -19.56
N LEU A 224 2.95 -9.44 -19.12
CA LEU A 224 2.69 -9.76 -17.72
C LEU A 224 2.83 -11.26 -17.47
N PHE A 225 3.60 -11.64 -16.45
CA PHE A 225 3.66 -13.01 -15.94
C PHE A 225 3.18 -13.08 -14.49
N GLY A 226 2.23 -13.97 -14.24
CA GLY A 226 1.74 -14.30 -12.91
C GLY A 226 0.60 -15.28 -12.96
N SER A 227 -0.13 -15.43 -11.84
CA SER A 227 -1.33 -16.25 -11.78
C SER A 227 -2.61 -15.40 -11.74
N PHE A 228 -3.77 -16.05 -11.88
CA PHE A 228 -5.04 -15.42 -11.52
C PHE A 228 -5.32 -15.64 -10.03
N CYS A 229 -5.70 -14.57 -9.33
CA CYS A 229 -6.15 -14.61 -7.94
C CYS A 229 -7.55 -15.25 -7.88
N PRO A 230 -7.72 -16.40 -7.20
CA PRO A 230 -8.98 -17.14 -7.25
C PRO A 230 -10.08 -16.45 -6.42
N LYS A 231 -11.28 -16.34 -7.00
CA LYS A 231 -12.47 -15.75 -6.37
C LYS A 231 -13.26 -16.79 -5.56
N GLY A 232 -14.18 -16.33 -4.70
CA GLY A 232 -15.14 -17.18 -3.96
C GLY A 232 -14.58 -17.93 -2.74
N ARG A 233 -15.41 -18.77 -2.11
CA ARG A 233 -15.05 -19.55 -0.90
C ARG A 233 -13.88 -20.51 -1.15
N LEU A 234 -13.90 -21.26 -2.26
CA LEU A 234 -12.76 -22.07 -2.73
C LEU A 234 -11.50 -21.24 -2.99
N GLY A 235 -11.65 -19.98 -3.41
CA GLY A 235 -10.53 -19.04 -3.57
C GLY A 235 -9.88 -18.66 -2.24
N LYS A 236 -10.66 -18.45 -1.17
CA LYS A 236 -10.11 -18.23 0.19
C LYS A 236 -9.29 -19.43 0.67
N LEU A 237 -9.78 -20.66 0.46
CA LEU A 237 -9.04 -21.88 0.82
C LEU A 237 -7.77 -22.07 -0.02
N LYS A 238 -7.85 -21.90 -1.34
CA LYS A 238 -6.65 -21.94 -2.23
C LYS A 238 -5.63 -20.84 -1.90
N LYS A 239 -6.08 -19.66 -1.42
CA LYS A 239 -5.20 -18.58 -0.93
C LYS A 239 -4.48 -18.97 0.36
N LEU A 240 -5.15 -19.66 1.29
CA LEU A 240 -4.55 -20.16 2.53
C LEU A 240 -3.51 -21.25 2.24
N LEU A 241 -3.86 -22.23 1.39
CA LEU A 241 -2.98 -23.34 1.03
C LEU A 241 -1.78 -22.89 0.17
N GLY A 242 -1.97 -21.96 -0.76
CA GLY A 242 -0.92 -21.48 -1.67
C GLY A 242 0.30 -20.86 -0.98
N ILE A 243 0.12 -20.31 0.23
CA ILE A 243 1.19 -19.72 1.04
C ILE A 243 2.19 -20.79 1.53
N GLY A 244 1.77 -22.06 1.66
CA GLY A 244 2.67 -23.17 1.99
C GLY A 244 3.43 -23.75 0.79
N PHE A 245 2.83 -23.73 -0.40
CA PHE A 245 3.39 -24.36 -1.61
C PHE A 245 4.31 -23.45 -2.44
N GLY A 246 4.37 -22.14 -2.17
CA GLY A 246 5.26 -21.21 -2.88
C GLY A 246 6.74 -21.59 -2.81
N SER A 247 7.16 -22.26 -1.74
CA SER A 247 8.53 -22.75 -1.50
C SER A 247 9.06 -23.71 -2.58
N PHE A 248 8.16 -24.49 -3.20
CA PHE A 248 8.47 -25.58 -4.12
C PHE A 248 7.64 -25.51 -5.41
N ASN A 249 7.28 -24.31 -5.86
CA ASN A 249 6.45 -24.10 -7.04
C ASN A 249 7.22 -24.31 -8.37
N LEU A 250 7.73 -25.53 -8.56
CA LEU A 250 8.48 -25.97 -9.73
C LEU A 250 7.67 -25.81 -11.02
N TRP A 251 6.35 -26.05 -10.97
CA TRP A 251 5.46 -25.84 -12.11
C TRP A 251 5.41 -24.37 -12.55
N GLN A 252 5.30 -23.40 -11.62
CA GLN A 252 5.43 -21.98 -11.96
C GLN A 252 6.82 -21.66 -12.54
N ALA A 253 7.89 -22.27 -12.03
CA ALA A 253 9.25 -22.04 -12.53
C ALA A 253 9.45 -22.57 -13.95
N ILE A 254 8.94 -23.77 -14.26
CA ILE A 254 8.93 -24.35 -15.61
C ILE A 254 8.09 -23.48 -16.57
N ARG A 255 6.87 -23.10 -16.16
CA ARG A 255 6.01 -22.22 -16.97
C ARG A 255 6.69 -20.87 -17.24
N PHE A 256 7.38 -20.32 -16.24
CA PHE A 256 8.12 -19.07 -16.40
C PHE A 256 9.33 -19.23 -17.32
N PHE A 257 10.08 -20.32 -17.21
CA PHE A 257 11.21 -20.61 -18.09
C PHE A 257 10.81 -20.69 -19.57
N PHE A 258 9.74 -21.41 -19.90
CA PHE A 258 9.21 -21.44 -21.28
C PHE A 258 8.69 -20.08 -21.74
N PHE A 259 8.04 -19.31 -20.85
CA PHE A 259 7.60 -17.95 -21.13
C PHE A 259 8.78 -17.02 -21.46
N ILE A 260 9.85 -17.05 -20.66
CA ILE A 260 11.07 -16.25 -20.90
C ILE A 260 11.79 -16.69 -22.19
N LYS A 261 11.83 -18.00 -22.49
CA LYS A 261 12.36 -18.49 -23.77
C LYS A 261 11.56 -18.02 -24.99
N LYS A 262 10.23 -17.88 -24.86
CA LYS A 262 9.33 -17.41 -25.92
C LYS A 262 9.44 -15.90 -26.12
N GLU A 263 9.23 -15.12 -25.05
CA GLU A 263 9.15 -13.66 -25.15
C GLU A 263 10.52 -12.97 -25.23
N LYS A 264 11.62 -13.67 -24.91
CA LYS A 264 13.03 -13.20 -25.02
C LYS A 264 13.24 -11.76 -24.49
N PRO A 265 12.87 -11.45 -23.23
CA PRO A 265 12.91 -10.07 -22.73
C PRO A 265 14.32 -9.50 -22.64
N ASP A 266 14.41 -8.19 -22.80
CA ASP A 266 15.57 -7.37 -22.43
C ASP A 266 15.60 -7.13 -20.92
N LEU A 267 14.42 -7.02 -20.29
CA LEU A 267 14.24 -6.74 -18.87
C LEU A 267 13.18 -7.66 -18.24
N ILE A 268 13.49 -8.22 -17.08
CA ILE A 268 12.54 -8.91 -16.20
C ILE A 268 12.38 -8.09 -14.92
N TRP A 269 11.17 -7.57 -14.68
CA TRP A 269 10.88 -6.71 -13.53
C TRP A 269 9.94 -7.39 -12.54
N TYR A 270 10.51 -7.85 -11.44
CA TYR A 270 9.80 -8.54 -10.36
C TYR A 270 9.13 -7.55 -9.40
N HIS A 271 7.89 -7.84 -9.02
CA HIS A 271 7.04 -6.99 -8.17
C HIS A 271 6.52 -7.76 -6.95
N SER A 272 5.94 -8.94 -7.14
CA SER A 272 5.41 -9.76 -6.04
C SER A 272 5.80 -11.22 -6.23
N MET A 273 6.51 -11.77 -5.25
CA MET A 273 7.14 -13.09 -5.35
C MET A 273 6.91 -13.97 -4.11
N LEU A 274 6.38 -13.44 -3.01
CA LEU A 274 6.27 -14.18 -1.75
C LEU A 274 4.98 -14.98 -1.59
N ARG A 275 3.91 -14.66 -2.33
CA ARG A 275 2.59 -15.24 -2.08
C ARG A 275 2.33 -16.50 -2.90
N ARG A 276 2.97 -16.66 -4.06
CA ARG A 276 2.71 -17.77 -4.98
C ARG A 276 3.88 -18.19 -5.87
N ASN A 277 4.68 -17.26 -6.36
CA ASN A 277 5.80 -17.56 -7.27
C ASN A 277 6.99 -18.19 -6.53
N GLY A 278 7.35 -17.65 -5.36
CA GLY A 278 8.49 -18.11 -4.58
C GLY A 278 9.84 -17.76 -5.21
N TRP A 279 10.88 -18.49 -4.83
CA TRP A 279 12.26 -18.26 -5.26
C TRP A 279 12.65 -19.01 -6.54
N LEU A 280 11.97 -20.11 -6.87
CA LEU A 280 12.29 -20.98 -8.02
C LEU A 280 12.16 -20.28 -9.38
N PRO A 281 11.10 -19.49 -9.68
CA PRO A 281 11.01 -18.79 -10.96
C PRO A 281 12.17 -17.83 -11.19
N LEU A 282 12.60 -17.10 -10.16
CA LEU A 282 13.79 -16.25 -10.24
C LEU A 282 15.06 -17.09 -10.48
N ALA A 283 15.23 -18.20 -9.76
CA ALA A 283 16.35 -19.13 -9.95
C ALA A 283 16.44 -19.68 -11.39
N PHE A 284 15.29 -19.99 -12.01
CA PHE A 284 15.20 -20.52 -13.39
C PHE A 284 15.58 -19.50 -14.46
N THR A 285 15.63 -18.20 -14.13
CA THR A 285 16.14 -17.16 -15.04
C THR A 285 17.65 -16.94 -14.96
N ARG A 286 18.41 -17.71 -14.17
CA ARG A 286 19.85 -17.45 -13.95
C ARG A 286 20.68 -17.41 -15.23
N SER A 287 20.36 -18.21 -16.24
CA SER A 287 21.01 -18.22 -17.56
C SER A 287 20.43 -17.21 -18.56
N CYS A 288 19.31 -16.54 -18.23
CA CYS A 288 18.76 -15.48 -19.05
C CYS A 288 19.62 -14.22 -18.92
N LYS A 289 20.05 -13.69 -20.08
CA LYS A 289 20.87 -12.47 -20.21
C LYS A 289 20.10 -11.17 -19.93
N ALA A 290 18.77 -11.21 -19.83
CA ALA A 290 17.93 -10.07 -19.52
C ALA A 290 18.39 -9.36 -18.24
N GLU A 291 18.33 -8.03 -18.24
CA GLU A 291 18.44 -7.26 -17.00
C GLU A 291 17.33 -7.68 -16.04
N LYS A 292 17.59 -7.69 -14.73
CA LYS A 292 16.60 -8.09 -13.71
C LYS A 292 16.51 -7.04 -12.64
N ARG A 293 15.31 -6.54 -12.38
CA ARG A 293 15.00 -5.54 -11.34
C ARG A 293 13.93 -6.07 -10.40
N MET A 294 13.95 -5.64 -9.13
CA MET A 294 12.98 -6.07 -8.12
C MET A 294 12.38 -4.87 -7.40
N MET A 295 11.05 -4.81 -7.27
CA MET A 295 10.32 -3.76 -6.56
C MET A 295 9.64 -4.29 -5.29
N TYR A 296 9.86 -3.63 -4.14
CA TYR A 296 9.37 -4.09 -2.84
C TYR A 296 8.13 -3.31 -2.37
N HIS A 297 6.95 -3.85 -2.65
CA HIS A 297 5.68 -3.16 -2.36
C HIS A 297 5.16 -3.35 -0.93
N ASP A 298 5.65 -4.36 -0.21
CA ASP A 298 5.15 -4.76 1.11
C ASP A 298 6.27 -5.16 2.07
N PHE A 299 6.04 -4.98 3.37
CA PHE A 299 7.01 -5.33 4.42
C PHE A 299 7.12 -6.86 4.69
N GLY A 300 6.37 -7.71 4.00
CA GLY A 300 6.43 -9.17 4.16
C GLY A 300 7.80 -9.79 3.79
N TYR A 301 8.59 -9.05 2.99
CA TYR A 301 9.99 -9.31 2.66
C TYR A 301 10.96 -9.09 3.84
N PHE A 302 10.53 -8.44 4.92
CA PHE A 302 11.38 -8.04 6.04
C PHE A 302 10.84 -8.52 7.39
N THR A 303 9.52 -8.64 7.55
CA THR A 303 8.85 -9.09 8.79
C THR A 303 7.88 -10.28 8.56
N PRO A 304 7.69 -11.17 9.55
CA PRO A 304 6.64 -12.20 9.54
C PRO A 304 5.23 -11.61 9.39
N TYR A 305 4.94 -10.50 10.08
CA TYR A 305 3.61 -9.89 10.16
C TYR A 305 3.69 -8.41 9.79
N PRO A 306 3.66 -8.07 8.48
CA PRO A 306 3.77 -6.68 8.04
C PRO A 306 2.70 -5.78 8.69
N HIS A 307 1.43 -6.21 8.74
CA HIS A 307 0.31 -5.46 9.32
C HIS A 307 0.47 -5.05 10.80
N GLN A 308 1.44 -5.61 11.53
CA GLN A 308 1.72 -5.27 12.94
C GLN A 308 2.90 -4.30 13.11
N LEU A 309 3.54 -3.90 12.01
CA LEU A 309 4.73 -3.05 12.01
C LEU A 309 4.32 -1.59 12.12
N ASN A 310 4.67 -0.93 13.23
CA ASN A 310 4.30 0.47 13.46
C ASN A 310 5.47 1.43 13.14
N THR A 311 6.71 0.98 13.29
CA THR A 311 7.93 1.75 13.03
C THR A 311 9.02 0.89 12.38
N THR A 312 9.95 1.55 11.67
CA THR A 312 11.11 0.89 11.04
C THR A 312 12.04 0.23 12.07
N ALA A 313 12.12 0.76 13.29
CA ALA A 313 12.95 0.22 14.37
C ALA A 313 12.53 -1.19 14.85
N GLU A 314 11.30 -1.62 14.54
CA GLU A 314 10.86 -2.99 14.81
C GLU A 314 11.42 -4.02 13.80
N ILE A 315 11.92 -3.57 12.64
CA ILE A 315 12.53 -4.45 11.64
C ILE A 315 13.96 -4.80 12.08
N LYS A 316 14.16 -6.04 12.53
CA LYS A 316 15.47 -6.55 12.94
C LYS A 316 16.30 -7.00 11.74
N MET A 317 17.41 -6.31 11.51
CA MET A 317 18.30 -6.47 10.36
C MET A 317 19.71 -6.92 10.80
N PRO A 318 20.46 -7.64 9.95
CA PRO A 318 20.07 -8.18 8.64
C PRO A 318 19.08 -9.35 8.75
N LEU A 319 18.39 -9.69 7.67
CA LEU A 319 17.41 -10.77 7.66
C LEU A 319 18.07 -12.14 7.99
N ARG A 320 17.86 -12.59 9.23
CA ARG A 320 18.35 -13.85 9.83
C ARG A 320 17.22 -14.53 10.63
N LEU A 321 17.22 -15.85 10.72
CA LEU A 321 16.13 -16.64 11.34
C LEU A 321 15.83 -16.19 12.79
N LYS A 322 16.88 -16.00 13.60
CA LYS A 322 16.79 -15.50 14.99
C LYS A 322 15.98 -14.19 15.07
N TYR A 323 16.29 -13.24 14.20
CA TYR A 323 15.63 -11.93 14.15
C TYR A 323 14.20 -12.03 13.61
N TYR A 324 13.97 -12.85 12.58
CA TYR A 324 12.63 -13.07 12.01
C TYR A 324 11.67 -13.72 13.02
N LEU A 325 12.14 -14.70 13.80
CA LEU A 325 11.36 -15.32 14.88
C LEU A 325 11.12 -14.35 16.05
N GLN A 326 12.09 -13.49 16.38
CA GLN A 326 11.91 -12.45 17.41
C GLN A 326 10.84 -11.43 17.01
N MET A 327 10.80 -11.00 15.75
CA MET A 327 9.77 -10.07 15.24
C MET A 327 8.36 -10.66 15.29
N ALA A 328 8.21 -11.98 15.32
CA ALA A 328 6.90 -12.62 15.35
C ALA A 328 6.17 -12.58 16.70
N LYS A 329 6.87 -12.18 17.78
CA LYS A 329 6.32 -11.98 19.14
C LYS A 329 5.40 -13.12 19.65
N THR A 330 5.61 -14.37 19.22
CA THR A 330 4.72 -15.52 19.50
C THR A 330 5.38 -16.59 20.37
N LYS A 331 4.66 -17.07 21.40
CA LYS A 331 5.07 -18.22 22.22
C LYS A 331 4.79 -19.57 21.55
N SER A 332 3.71 -19.67 20.75
CA SER A 332 3.24 -20.92 20.10
C SER A 332 4.30 -21.56 19.18
N LEU A 333 4.62 -22.83 19.44
CA LEU A 333 5.55 -23.65 18.63
C LEU A 333 5.03 -23.85 17.19
N LEU A 334 3.74 -24.15 17.03
CA LEU A 334 3.13 -24.31 15.70
C LEU A 334 3.24 -23.04 14.86
N ARG A 335 3.00 -21.86 15.45
CA ARG A 335 3.22 -20.58 14.75
C ARG A 335 4.70 -20.41 14.37
N LYS A 336 5.63 -20.67 15.29
CA LYS A 336 7.09 -20.61 15.01
C LYS A 336 7.49 -21.50 13.84
N PHE A 337 6.95 -22.73 13.74
CA PHE A 337 7.18 -23.64 12.62
C PHE A 337 6.78 -23.01 11.27
N PHE A 338 5.54 -22.49 11.15
CA PHE A 338 5.09 -21.81 9.93
C PHE A 338 5.91 -20.56 9.61
N ILE A 339 6.32 -19.78 10.62
CA ILE A 339 7.20 -18.62 10.45
C ILE A 339 8.59 -19.02 9.94
N SER A 340 9.15 -20.13 10.44
CA SER A 340 10.41 -20.69 9.94
C SER A 340 10.31 -21.14 8.49
N GLY A 341 9.18 -21.74 8.08
CA GLY A 341 8.90 -22.07 6.68
C GLY A 341 8.80 -20.83 5.76
N LYS A 342 8.12 -19.78 6.23
CA LYS A 342 8.09 -18.47 5.54
C LYS A 342 9.50 -17.87 5.44
N TYR A 343 10.29 -17.92 6.52
CA TYR A 343 11.67 -17.46 6.53
C TYR A 343 12.54 -18.26 5.54
N LEU A 344 12.42 -19.59 5.47
CA LEU A 344 13.20 -20.41 4.54
C LEU A 344 12.94 -19.98 3.08
N THR A 345 11.68 -19.79 2.71
CA THR A 345 11.27 -19.29 1.39
C THR A 345 11.90 -17.92 1.10
N LEU A 346 11.81 -17.01 2.06
CA LEU A 346 12.34 -15.65 1.98
C LEU A 346 13.88 -15.63 1.95
N HIS A 347 14.55 -16.55 2.64
CA HIS A 347 16.00 -16.70 2.66
C HIS A 347 16.53 -17.24 1.32
N LEU A 348 15.88 -18.26 0.76
CA LEU A 348 16.18 -18.75 -0.59
C LEU A 348 15.92 -17.66 -1.64
N LEU A 349 14.83 -16.88 -1.49
CA LEU A 349 14.57 -15.72 -2.35
C LEU A 349 15.65 -14.64 -2.18
N LYS A 350 16.08 -14.30 -0.95
CA LYS A 350 17.20 -13.38 -0.67
C LYS A 350 18.48 -13.81 -1.40
N ILE A 351 18.84 -15.10 -1.36
CA ILE A 351 20.01 -15.63 -2.09
C ILE A 351 19.89 -15.38 -3.59
N GLN A 352 18.73 -15.63 -4.18
CA GLN A 352 18.51 -15.39 -5.61
C GLN A 352 18.52 -13.90 -5.95
N LEU A 353 17.86 -13.08 -5.14
CA LEU A 353 17.79 -11.63 -5.29
C LEU A 353 19.20 -11.01 -5.31
N LYS A 354 20.03 -11.30 -4.30
CA LYS A 354 21.42 -10.80 -4.20
C LYS A 354 22.30 -11.15 -5.41
N LYS A 355 22.05 -12.30 -6.03
CA LYS A 355 22.89 -12.86 -7.11
C LYS A 355 22.44 -12.44 -8.51
N GLN A 356 21.17 -12.07 -8.67
CA GLN A 356 20.56 -11.89 -10.00
C GLN A 356 19.99 -10.50 -10.25
N ILE A 357 19.63 -9.75 -9.22
CA ILE A 357 19.03 -8.42 -9.38
C ILE A 357 20.14 -7.38 -9.53
N SER A 358 20.05 -6.60 -10.60
CA SER A 358 20.92 -5.46 -10.88
C SER A 358 20.57 -4.25 -10.02
N ARG A 359 19.26 -3.94 -9.92
CA ARG A 359 18.72 -2.78 -9.22
C ARG A 359 17.47 -3.15 -8.42
N HIS A 360 17.46 -2.72 -7.17
CA HIS A 360 16.37 -2.89 -6.21
C HIS A 360 15.59 -1.57 -6.12
N LEU A 361 14.26 -1.64 -6.14
CA LEU A 361 13.37 -0.47 -6.16
C LEU A 361 12.42 -0.53 -4.96
N VAL A 362 12.22 0.62 -4.32
CA VAL A 362 11.25 0.77 -3.22
C VAL A 362 10.25 1.89 -3.51
N PRO A 363 9.01 1.83 -2.97
CA PRO A 363 8.02 2.89 -3.12
C PRO A 363 8.37 4.20 -2.40
N SER A 364 9.25 4.18 -1.40
CA SER A 364 9.58 5.36 -0.59
C SER A 364 10.98 5.28 -0.03
N GLU A 365 11.66 6.43 0.07
CA GLU A 365 13.08 6.55 0.43
C GLU A 365 13.45 5.91 1.77
N PHE A 366 12.59 6.03 2.78
CA PHE A 366 12.82 5.42 4.09
C PHE A 366 12.97 3.88 4.04
N MET A 367 12.52 3.23 2.96
CA MET A 367 12.68 1.79 2.74
C MET A 367 14.03 1.40 2.13
N VAL A 368 14.80 2.32 1.53
CA VAL A 368 16.12 2.05 0.96
C VAL A 368 17.05 1.37 1.97
N PRO A 369 17.32 1.94 3.17
CA PRO A 369 18.17 1.27 4.17
C PRO A 369 17.58 -0.05 4.67
N ILE A 370 16.25 -0.22 4.66
CA ILE A 370 15.58 -1.45 5.09
C ILE A 370 15.95 -2.61 4.15
N VAL A 371 15.88 -2.39 2.83
CA VAL A 371 16.26 -3.43 1.84
C VAL A 371 17.76 -3.71 1.91
N GLU A 372 18.59 -2.66 1.90
CA GLU A 372 20.05 -2.81 1.86
C GLU A 372 20.58 -3.55 3.08
N GLN A 373 20.14 -3.18 4.29
CA GLN A 373 20.56 -3.83 5.53
C GLN A 373 19.92 -5.21 5.69
N SER A 374 18.63 -5.40 5.37
CA SER A 374 17.98 -6.72 5.45
C SER A 374 18.65 -7.75 4.56
N PHE A 375 18.98 -7.38 3.32
CA PHE A 375 19.56 -8.29 2.33
C PHE A 375 21.09 -8.22 2.26
N GLU A 376 21.73 -7.34 3.03
CA GLU A 376 23.20 -7.13 3.03
C GLU A 376 23.68 -6.82 1.60
N LEU A 377 23.05 -5.82 0.97
CA LEU A 377 23.39 -5.32 -0.38
C LEU A 377 24.48 -4.24 -0.28
N GLN A 378 25.18 -4.00 -1.39
CA GLN A 378 26.05 -2.83 -1.52
C GLN A 378 25.19 -1.56 -1.58
N LYS A 379 25.64 -0.49 -0.91
CA LYS A 379 24.98 0.82 -0.94
C LYS A 379 24.79 1.31 -2.37
N GLY A 380 23.64 1.90 -2.66
CA GLY A 380 23.30 2.42 -4.00
C GLY A 380 22.78 1.36 -4.97
N LYS A 381 22.65 0.09 -4.55
CA LYS A 381 21.89 -0.91 -5.32
C LYS A 381 20.39 -0.81 -5.11
N THR A 382 19.94 -0.09 -4.07
CA THR A 382 18.53 0.19 -3.84
C THR A 382 18.21 1.66 -4.08
N GLU A 383 17.13 1.92 -4.80
CA GLU A 383 16.69 3.26 -5.21
C GLU A 383 15.19 3.43 -4.94
N ALA A 384 14.78 4.66 -4.65
CA ALA A 384 13.39 4.98 -4.36
C ALA A 384 12.64 5.42 -5.63
N PHE A 385 11.70 4.59 -6.06
CA PHE A 385 10.81 4.88 -7.18
C PHE A 385 9.46 5.39 -6.64
N ASN A 386 9.46 6.66 -6.22
CA ASN A 386 8.39 7.29 -5.44
C ASN A 386 7.08 7.55 -6.21
N HIS A 387 6.60 6.67 -7.09
CA HIS A 387 5.52 6.99 -8.04
C HIS A 387 4.42 5.92 -8.16
N PHE A 388 3.72 5.62 -7.07
CA PHE A 388 2.50 4.81 -7.09
C PHE A 388 1.25 5.67 -7.29
N LEU A 389 0.50 5.37 -8.35
CA LEU A 389 -0.74 6.03 -8.78
C LEU A 389 -1.52 4.99 -9.55
N GLN A 390 -2.83 4.96 -9.37
CA GLN A 390 -3.72 4.20 -10.22
C GLN A 390 -4.21 5.09 -11.36
N SER A 391 -4.48 4.53 -12.54
CA SER A 391 -5.25 5.26 -13.54
C SER A 391 -6.71 5.31 -13.07
N SER A 392 -7.21 6.54 -12.89
CA SER A 392 -8.63 6.82 -13.14
C SER A 392 -8.84 6.70 -14.65
N GLU A 393 -9.21 5.50 -15.08
CA GLU A 393 -9.96 5.24 -16.31
C GLU A 393 -11.45 5.47 -16.01
#